data_AF-A0A0L8FMC2-F1
#
_entry.id   AF-A0A0L8FMC2-F1
#
_cell.length_a   1.000
_cell.length_b   1.000
_cell.length_c   1.000
_cell.angle_alpha   90.00
_cell.angle_beta   90.00
_cell.angle_gamma   90.00
#
_symmetry.space_group_name_H-M   'P 1'
#
loop_
_entity.id
_entity.type
_entity.pdbx_description
1 polymer ?
#
loop_
_entity_poly.entity_id
_entity_poly.type
_entity_poly.pdbx_seq_one_letter_code
_entity_poly.pdbx_strand_id
1 'polypeptide(L)' 'MINMYKYTHGLYLTNRPQFNYFQDRNARGHSLKLERPHCRLNIRSCFFVQRVTTTWNSLPNSVVDGHNVSPEIELTTLRS' A
#
# COMPACT_ATOMS: atom_id res chain seq x y z
N MET A 1 6.36 3.58 -5.52
CA MET A 1 5.65 2.75 -4.53
C MET A 1 6.50 2.41 -3.30
N ILE A 2 7.83 2.30 -3.41
CA ILE A 2 8.72 2.04 -2.26
C ILE A 2 8.56 3.02 -1.08
N ASN A 3 8.35 4.32 -1.35
CA ASN A 3 8.09 5.29 -0.28
C ASN A 3 6.75 5.04 0.42
N MET A 4 5.71 4.58 -0.28
CA MET A 4 4.45 4.22 0.38
C MET A 4 4.62 2.99 1.26
N TYR A 5 5.34 1.98 0.79
CA TYR A 5 5.69 0.82 1.61
C TYR A 5 6.39 1.26 2.90
N LYS A 6 7.43 2.10 2.80
CA LYS A 6 8.13 2.63 3.98
C LYS A 6 7.20 3.42 4.91
N TYR A 7 6.27 4.19 4.35
CA TYR A 7 5.29 4.96 5.12
C TYR A 7 4.30 4.05 5.87
N THR A 8 3.67 3.11 5.18
CA THR A 8 2.66 2.24 5.80
C THR A 8 3.24 1.24 6.79
N HIS A 9 4.52 0.91 6.65
CA HIS A 9 5.25 0.01 7.55
C HIS A 9 6.02 0.75 8.65
N GLY A 10 5.81 2.06 8.81
CA GLY A 10 6.43 2.84 9.89
C GLY A 10 7.96 2.97 9.80
N LEU A 11 8.54 2.80 8.61
CA LEU A 11 9.99 2.89 8.37
C LEU A 11 10.48 4.35 8.23
N TYR A 12 9.58 5.33 8.27
CA TYR A 12 9.94 6.75 8.34
C TYR A 12 9.88 7.27 9.78
N LEU A 13 10.95 7.95 10.20
CA LEU A 13 10.99 8.73 11.44
C LEU A 13 10.30 10.09 11.24
N THR A 14 8.98 10.10 11.01
CA THR A 14 8.22 11.35 10.85
C THR A 14 6.98 11.38 11.75
N ASN A 15 6.65 12.57 12.26
CA ASN A 15 5.67 12.77 13.33
C ASN A 15 4.31 13.31 12.84
N ARG A 16 3.92 13.08 11.57
CA ARG A 16 2.61 13.54 11.04
C ARG A 16 2.03 12.63 9.95
N PRO A 17 0.70 12.44 9.90
CA PRO A 17 0.06 11.76 8.78
C PRO A 17 -0.16 12.72 7.61
N GLN A 18 0.39 12.42 6.44
CA GLN A 18 -0.08 12.98 5.16
C GLN A 18 -1.24 12.16 4.57
N PHE A 19 -1.43 10.94 5.09
CA PHE A 19 -2.41 9.98 4.62
C PHE A 19 -3.12 9.36 5.82
N ASN A 20 -4.45 9.29 5.74
CA ASN A 20 -5.27 8.56 6.71
C ASN A 20 -5.44 7.11 6.25
N TYR A 21 -5.59 6.19 7.19
CA TYR A 21 -5.96 4.81 6.90
C TYR A 21 -7.47 4.68 6.72
N PHE A 22 -7.88 3.76 5.85
CA PHE A 22 -9.28 3.42 5.70
C PHE A 22 -9.78 2.72 6.98
N GLN A 23 -10.80 3.27 7.65
CA GLN A 23 -11.23 2.80 8.97
C GLN A 23 -12.22 1.63 8.94
N ASP A 24 -12.72 1.25 7.77
CA ASP A 24 -13.66 0.15 7.65
C ASP A 24 -12.92 -1.20 7.61
N ARG A 25 -13.36 -2.14 8.47
CA ARG A 25 -12.78 -3.48 8.59
C ARG A 25 -13.07 -4.37 7.38
N ASN A 26 -13.98 -3.95 6.50
CA ASN A 26 -14.40 -4.69 5.31
C ASN A 26 -13.69 -4.24 4.02
N ALA A 27 -12.44 -3.82 4.14
CA ALA A 27 -11.62 -3.41 3.00
C ALA A 27 -11.23 -4.63 2.15
N ARG A 28 -12.06 -4.98 1.15
CA ARG A 28 -11.68 -5.97 0.12
C ARG A 28 -10.29 -5.63 -0.44
N GLY A 29 -9.37 -6.60 -0.51
CA GLY A 29 -7.97 -6.37 -0.86
C GLY A 29 -7.06 -6.48 0.38
N HIS A 30 -6.21 -5.49 0.62
CA HIS A 30 -5.23 -5.46 1.71
C HIS A 30 -5.65 -4.56 2.88
N SER A 31 -5.09 -4.86 4.07
CA SER A 31 -5.36 -4.15 5.33
C SER A 31 -4.76 -2.74 5.38
N LEU A 32 -3.67 -2.48 4.65
CA LEU A 32 -2.97 -1.18 4.65
C LEU A 32 -3.57 -0.14 3.69
N LYS A 33 -4.88 -0.21 3.39
CA LYS A 33 -5.52 0.75 2.48
C LYS A 33 -5.56 2.15 3.08
N LEU A 34 -5.30 3.13 2.23
CA LEU A 34 -5.35 4.55 2.58
C LEU A 34 -6.70 5.14 2.17
N GLU A 35 -7.20 6.07 2.97
CA GLU A 35 -8.37 6.87 2.62
C GLU A 35 -8.04 7.68 1.36
N ARG A 36 -8.88 7.53 0.34
CA ARG A 36 -8.79 8.37 -0.87
C ARG A 36 -9.62 9.63 -0.64
N PRO A 37 -8.99 10.83 -0.63
CA PRO A 37 -9.74 12.08 -0.52
C PRO A 37 -10.70 12.21 -1.71
N HIS A 38 -11.96 12.55 -1.43
CA HIS A 38 -12.92 12.82 -2.48
C HIS A 38 -12.52 14.08 -3.26
N CYS A 39 -12.66 14.03 -4.59
CA CYS A 39 -12.47 15.20 -5.45
C CYS A 39 -13.65 15.38 -6.40
N ARG A 40 -14.16 16.60 -6.46
CA ARG A 40 -15.19 16.98 -7.44
C ARG A 40 -14.62 17.32 -8.81
N LEU A 41 -13.43 17.90 -8.85
CA LEU A 41 -12.77 18.37 -10.09
C LEU A 41 -11.75 17.35 -10.56
N ASN A 42 -11.74 17.08 -11.86
CA ASN A 42 -10.78 16.16 -12.48
C ASN A 42 -9.32 16.58 -12.23
N ILE A 43 -9.03 17.88 -12.27
CA ILE A 43 -7.69 18.43 -12.00
C ILE A 43 -7.18 18.04 -10.60
N ARG A 44 -8.08 17.99 -9.59
CA ARG A 44 -7.72 17.56 -8.23
C ARG A 44 -7.45 16.06 -8.13
N SER A 45 -7.90 15.26 -9.09
CA SER A 45 -7.57 13.83 -9.19
C SER A 45 -6.13 13.57 -9.62
N CYS A 46 -5.52 14.53 -10.32
CA CYS A 46 -4.15 14.44 -10.80
C CYS A 46 -3.11 14.75 -9.70
N PHE A 47 -3.54 15.18 -8.51
CA PHE A 47 -2.64 15.53 -7.42
C PHE A 47 -1.91 14.29 -6.89
N PHE A 48 -0.69 14.51 -6.39
CA PHE A 48 0.19 13.46 -5.90
C PHE A 48 -0.51 12.51 -4.91
N VAL A 49 -1.17 13.08 -3.89
CA VAL A 49 -1.89 12.32 -2.85
C VAL A 49 -2.92 11.37 -3.48
N GLN A 50 -3.72 11.84 -4.43
CA GLN A 50 -4.72 10.99 -5.07
C GLN A 50 -4.12 9.91 -5.94
N ARG A 51 -3.12 10.24 -6.76
CA ARG A 51 -2.48 9.26 -7.65
C ARG A 51 -1.80 8.16 -6.85
N VAL A 52 -1.07 8.52 -5.80
CA VAL A 52 -0.35 7.58 -4.94
C VAL A 52 -1.32 6.70 -4.16
N THR A 53 -2.37 7.28 -3.53
CA THR A 53 -3.40 6.49 -2.83
C THR A 53 -4.12 5.54 -3.77
N THR A 54 -4.46 5.97 -4.99
CA THR A 54 -5.11 5.10 -5.99
C THR A 54 -4.24 3.91 -6.33
N THR A 55 -2.97 4.17 -6.63
CA THR A 55 -2.02 3.14 -7.05
C THR A 55 -1.77 2.17 -5.90
N TRP A 56 -1.53 2.68 -4.70
CA TRP A 56 -1.32 1.87 -3.50
C TRP A 56 -2.51 0.94 -3.21
N ASN A 57 -3.73 1.48 -3.20
CA ASN A 57 -4.95 0.73 -2.91
C ASN A 57 -5.31 -0.33 -3.98
N SER A 58 -4.71 -0.24 -5.18
CA SER A 58 -4.87 -1.23 -6.25
C SER A 58 -3.89 -2.41 -6.16
N LEU A 59 -2.88 -2.35 -5.29
CA LEU A 59 -1.90 -3.41 -5.16
C LEU A 59 -2.50 -4.65 -4.49
N PRO A 60 -2.09 -5.86 -4.91
CA PRO A 60 -2.47 -7.09 -4.22
C PRO A 60 -1.74 -7.22 -2.88
N ASN A 61 -2.31 -7.98 -1.95
CA ASN A 61 -1.75 -8.19 -0.61
C ASN A 61 -0.31 -8.74 -0.66
N SER A 62 -0.03 -9.67 -1.57
CA SER A 62 1.32 -10.26 -1.72
C SER A 62 2.42 -9.21 -1.91
N VAL A 63 2.13 -8.16 -2.67
CA VAL A 63 3.07 -7.05 -2.92
C VAL A 63 3.14 -6.11 -1.73
N VAL A 64 2.01 -5.84 -1.08
CA VAL A 64 1.93 -4.95 0.08
C VAL A 64 2.62 -5.54 1.30
N ASP A 65 2.45 -6.84 1.54
CA ASP A 65 3.04 -7.61 2.65
C ASP A 65 4.52 -7.95 2.39
N GLY A 66 5.07 -7.58 1.23
CA GLY A 66 6.47 -7.84 0.88
C GLY A 66 6.80 -9.31 0.61
N HIS A 67 5.79 -10.20 0.54
CA HIS A 67 5.94 -11.58 0.10
C HIS A 67 6.07 -11.64 -1.42
N ASN A 68 7.22 -11.20 -1.90
CA ASN A 68 7.69 -11.53 -3.23
C ASN A 68 8.79 -12.60 -3.11
N VAL A 69 8.44 -13.73 -2.49
CA VAL A 69 9.20 -14.97 -2.65
C VAL A 69 8.55 -15.75 -3.78
N SER A 70 9.26 -15.83 -4.90
CA SER A 70 8.94 -16.78 -5.96
C SER A 70 8.72 -18.17 -5.34
N PRO A 71 7.65 -18.90 -5.71
CA PRO A 71 7.42 -20.26 -5.19
C PRO A 71 8.54 -21.26 -5.54
N GLU A 72 9.49 -20.88 -6.40
CA GLU A 72 10.63 -21.69 -6.80
C GLU A 72 11.72 -21.82 -5.72
N ILE A 73 11.75 -20.93 -4.71
CA ILE A 73 12.81 -20.92 -3.68
C ILE A 73 12.48 -21.83 -2.48
N GLU A 74 11.22 -22.21 -2.25
CA GLU A 74 10.87 -23.10 -1.12
C GLU A 74 11.21 -24.58 -1.38
N LEU A 75 11.27 -25.03 -2.63
CA LEU A 75 11.57 -26.44 -2.96
C LEU A 75 13.05 -26.82 -2.83
N THR A 76 13.96 -25.84 -2.75
CA THR A 76 15.40 -26.10 -2.57
C THR A 76 15.83 -26.19 -1.10
N THR A 77 15.05 -25.59 -0.18
CA THR A 77 15.40 -25.56 1.25
C THR A 77 14.92 -26.81 2.00
N LEU A 78 13.94 -27.55 1.45
CA LEU A 78 13.47 -28.83 2.01
C LEU A 78 14.27 -30.07 1.55
N ARG A 79 15.41 -29.87 0.86
CA ARG A 79 16.31 -30.94 0.38
C ARG A 79 17.76 -30.81 0.86
N SER A 80 18.02 -30.06 1.93
CA SER A 80 19.31 -30.07 2.66
C SER A 80 19.11 -30.59 4.07
#